data_AF-A0A8W8IJB3-F1
#
_entry.id   AF-A0A8W8IJB3-F1
#
_cell.length_a   1.000
_cell.length_b   1.000
_cell.length_c   1.000
_cell.angle_alpha   90.00
_cell.angle_beta   90.00
_cell.angle_gamma   90.00
#
_symmetry.space_group_name_H-M   'P 1'
#
loop_
_entity.id
_entity.type
_entity.pdbx_description
1 polymer ?
#
loop_
_entity_poly.entity_id
_entity_poly.type
_entity_poly.pdbx_seq_one_letter_code
_entity_poly.pdbx_strand_id
1 'polypeptide(L)'
;ESYDVLLRNGVKPNDLYNNGKPTKMDCPNFRLELLQSEYLRLRRYLYGLTAVVVTGILILIIVVAVLFGKLSHDLINHEHKPKVGEQISAMLKNNELCVPCMNIRSGPSAEENEILDKFARKFEENVEMCCVETPSELLLMLELFIEKRYREESAKGNIPVTGELVSVGTHQTAAHLLGSLEHLEDNHEKGTRFSVPHWIYDRDIAFISNMKYQHGRLVVPSDGYYYVYSQVSFLELYSGSSGGTRADSVSHFLCRYNIIYPNGGEETLAQNTVSKSSNNQVVGEYSSHLGALFKLRKDDEVYVKVSDLSLMVRDVRKNYFGIFRLSNITQKE
;
A
#
# COMPACT_ATOMS: atom_id res chain seq x y z
N GLU A 1 14.86 -51.16 38.91
CA GLU A 1 16.22 -50.95 39.47
C GLU A 1 16.06 -50.19 40.81
N SER A 2 16.65 -50.49 41.97
CA SER A 2 17.92 -51.16 42.34
C SER A 2 19.15 -50.36 41.86
N TYR A 3 20.12 -49.95 42.66
CA TYR A 3 20.70 -50.61 43.84
C TYR A 3 21.16 -49.61 44.92
N ASP A 4 21.04 -50.01 46.21
CA ASP A 4 22.05 -50.00 47.30
C ASP A 4 22.83 -48.68 47.66
N VAL A 5 23.47 -48.50 48.83
CA VAL A 5 24.17 -49.44 49.73
C VAL A 5 24.04 -49.13 51.24
N LEU A 6 23.99 -50.22 52.01
CA LEU A 6 24.28 -50.47 53.45
C LEU A 6 25.18 -49.44 54.18
N LEU A 7 24.90 -48.99 55.41
CA LEU A 7 24.85 -49.67 56.73
C LEU A 7 26.19 -50.18 57.32
N ARG A 8 26.63 -49.55 58.42
CA ARG A 8 27.43 -50.08 59.56
C ARG A 8 27.27 -49.11 60.75
N ASN A 9 27.08 -49.50 62.02
CA ASN A 9 26.77 -50.80 62.66
C ASN A 9 25.44 -50.63 63.45
N GLY A 10 24.59 -51.64 63.69
CA GLY A 10 24.82 -52.75 64.65
C GLY A 10 24.74 -52.22 66.10
N VAL A 11 23.80 -52.64 66.96
CA VAL A 11 23.23 -53.98 67.19
C VAL A 11 21.73 -53.93 67.59
N LYS A 12 20.97 -54.98 67.23
CA LYS A 12 19.71 -55.47 67.85
C LYS A 12 20.02 -56.86 68.45
N PRO A 13 19.39 -57.36 69.54
CA PRO A 13 18.00 -57.87 69.40
C PRO A 13 17.14 -58.01 70.68
N ASN A 14 15.92 -58.56 70.46
CA ASN A 14 15.08 -59.39 71.33
C ASN A 14 14.31 -58.82 72.54
N ASP A 15 13.00 -59.07 72.52
CA ASP A 15 12.20 -59.40 73.70
C ASP A 15 12.67 -60.72 74.33
N LEU A 16 12.55 -60.85 75.66
CA LEU A 16 12.07 -62.08 76.32
C LEU A 16 11.78 -61.85 77.81
N TYR A 17 10.80 -62.59 78.33
CA TYR A 17 10.45 -62.65 79.76
C TYR A 17 11.63 -63.10 80.63
N ASN A 18 11.89 -62.42 81.75
CA ASN A 18 11.85 -63.08 83.06
C ASN A 18 11.80 -62.12 84.27
N ASN A 19 11.35 -62.65 85.40
CA ASN A 19 11.14 -61.89 86.64
C ASN A 19 12.43 -61.72 87.48
N GLY A 20 12.70 -60.51 87.96
CA GLY A 20 13.82 -60.19 88.88
C GLY A 20 13.53 -59.00 89.80
N LYS A 21 13.25 -59.29 91.08
CA LYS A 21 13.06 -58.33 92.19
C LYS A 21 14.35 -57.53 92.52
N PRO A 22 14.31 -56.44 93.34
CA PRO A 22 13.29 -55.35 93.42
C PRO A 22 13.91 -53.94 93.72
N THR A 23 13.06 -52.91 93.89
CA THR A 23 13.36 -51.54 94.43
C THR A 23 14.22 -50.62 93.52
N LYS A 24 14.22 -49.27 93.65
CA LYS A 24 13.63 -48.32 94.63
C LYS A 24 13.35 -46.93 93.97
N MET A 25 12.66 -46.04 94.71
CA MET A 25 12.70 -44.55 94.74
C MET A 25 13.66 -43.79 93.78
N ASP A 26 13.40 -42.60 93.21
CA ASP A 26 12.25 -41.66 93.13
C ASP A 26 12.43 -40.84 91.80
N CYS A 27 12.03 -39.59 91.48
CA CYS A 27 11.40 -38.43 92.14
C CYS A 27 10.81 -37.46 91.06
N PRO A 28 9.70 -36.70 91.29
CA PRO A 28 9.03 -35.94 90.21
C PRO A 28 9.83 -34.79 89.55
N ASN A 29 10.76 -34.16 90.27
CA ASN A 29 11.34 -32.87 89.86
C ASN A 29 12.24 -32.93 88.61
N PHE A 30 12.92 -34.06 88.36
CA PHE A 30 13.88 -34.19 87.25
C PHE A 30 13.26 -33.94 85.86
N ARG A 31 11.95 -34.23 85.72
CA ARG A 31 11.23 -34.03 84.45
C ARG A 31 10.99 -32.56 84.11
N LEU A 32 10.97 -31.68 85.11
CA LEU A 32 10.71 -30.25 84.93
C LEU A 32 11.97 -29.49 84.47
N GLU A 33 13.12 -29.76 85.08
CA GLU A 33 14.40 -29.15 84.68
C GLU A 33 14.79 -29.52 83.25
N LEU A 34 14.55 -30.78 82.85
CA LEU A 34 14.83 -31.24 81.49
C LEU A 34 14.00 -30.47 80.46
N LEU A 35 12.68 -30.34 80.69
CA LEU A 35 11.76 -29.54 79.86
C LEU A 35 12.18 -28.06 79.79
N GLN A 36 12.61 -27.49 80.91
CA GLN A 36 13.05 -26.10 80.99
C GLN A 36 14.37 -25.87 80.23
N SER A 37 15.26 -26.86 80.20
CA SER A 37 16.47 -26.84 79.37
C SER A 37 16.16 -26.90 77.87
N GLU A 38 15.20 -27.74 77.45
CA GLU A 38 14.78 -27.83 76.05
C GLU A 38 14.02 -26.57 75.61
N TYR A 39 13.16 -26.01 76.46
CA TYR A 39 12.49 -24.73 76.20
C TYR A 39 13.50 -23.60 75.98
N LEU A 40 14.57 -23.50 76.77
CA LEU A 40 15.64 -22.51 76.58
C LEU A 40 16.52 -22.78 75.35
N ARG A 41 16.56 -24.02 74.84
CA ARG A 41 17.23 -24.36 73.57
C ARG A 41 16.34 -24.00 72.38
N LEU A 42 15.07 -24.41 72.42
CA LEU A 42 14.07 -24.14 71.40
C LEU A 42 13.80 -22.63 71.27
N ARG A 43 13.69 -21.89 72.38
CA ARG A 43 13.51 -20.43 72.38
C ARG A 43 14.70 -19.68 71.75
N ARG A 44 15.94 -20.14 71.96
CA ARG A 44 17.12 -19.60 71.26
C ARG A 44 17.10 -19.92 69.77
N TYR A 45 16.68 -21.13 69.39
CA TYR A 45 16.53 -21.51 67.98
C TYR A 45 15.43 -20.68 67.29
N LEU A 46 14.31 -20.45 67.98
CA LEU A 46 13.20 -19.61 67.51
C LEU A 46 13.65 -18.15 67.30
N TYR A 47 14.38 -17.55 68.26
CA TYR A 47 14.93 -16.20 68.10
C TYR A 47 15.93 -16.13 66.93
N GLY A 48 16.82 -17.11 66.79
CA GLY A 48 17.73 -17.20 65.64
C GLY A 48 16.98 -17.26 64.31
N LEU A 49 15.93 -18.08 64.21
CA LEU A 49 15.10 -18.20 63.02
C LEU A 49 14.34 -16.89 62.73
N THR A 50 13.79 -16.21 63.75
CA THR A 50 13.17 -14.87 63.54
C THR A 50 14.18 -13.83 63.08
N ALA A 51 15.43 -13.86 63.57
CA ALA A 51 16.47 -12.93 63.12
C ALA A 51 16.88 -13.18 61.65
N VAL A 52 16.96 -14.45 61.22
CA VAL A 52 17.20 -14.82 59.82
C VAL A 52 16.03 -14.40 58.91
N VAL A 53 14.78 -14.58 59.35
CA VAL A 53 13.60 -14.15 58.58
C VAL A 53 13.54 -12.62 58.48
N VAL A 54 13.75 -11.88 59.57
CA VAL A 54 13.73 -10.40 59.57
C VAL A 54 14.87 -9.82 58.72
N THR A 55 16.08 -10.38 58.78
CA THR A 55 17.19 -9.93 57.92
C THR A 55 16.95 -10.27 56.45
N GLY A 56 16.38 -11.44 56.14
CA GLY A 56 15.96 -11.80 54.77
C GLY A 56 14.90 -10.85 54.20
N ILE A 57 13.90 -10.47 55.00
CA ILE A 57 12.87 -9.49 54.62
C ILE A 57 13.49 -8.10 54.38
N LEU A 58 14.39 -7.64 55.26
CA LEU A 58 15.09 -6.36 55.07
C LEU A 58 15.92 -6.33 53.78
N ILE A 59 16.66 -7.40 53.47
CA ILE A 59 17.43 -7.53 52.22
C ILE A 59 16.48 -7.49 51.02
N LEU A 60 15.35 -8.19 51.06
CA LEU A 60 14.37 -8.20 49.96
C LEU A 60 13.75 -6.81 49.74
N ILE A 61 13.41 -6.09 50.80
CA ILE A 61 12.90 -4.70 50.71
C ILE A 61 13.95 -3.78 50.05
N ILE A 62 15.22 -3.89 50.45
CA ILE A 62 16.32 -3.09 49.86
C ILE A 62 16.50 -3.43 48.38
N VAL A 63 16.49 -4.72 48.00
CA VAL A 63 16.60 -5.14 46.59
C VAL A 63 15.43 -4.63 45.76
N VAL A 64 14.19 -4.72 46.26
CA VAL A 64 13.00 -4.18 45.57
C VAL A 64 13.08 -2.65 45.44
N ALA A 65 13.52 -1.94 46.48
CA ALA A 65 13.69 -0.49 46.43
C ALA A 65 14.76 -0.04 45.41
N VAL A 66 15.89 -0.76 45.34
CA VAL A 66 16.95 -0.49 44.33
C VAL A 66 16.47 -0.81 42.92
N LEU A 67 15.76 -1.93 42.72
CA LEU A 67 15.18 -2.29 41.42
C LEU A 67 14.11 -1.29 40.97
N PHE A 68 13.24 -0.84 41.88
CA PHE A 68 12.22 0.16 41.58
C PHE A 68 12.83 1.54 41.31
N GLY A 69 13.84 1.95 42.10
CA GLY A 69 14.59 3.18 41.87
C GLY A 69 15.29 3.18 40.52
N LYS A 70 15.91 2.05 40.13
CA LYS A 70 16.50 1.89 38.80
C LYS A 70 15.44 1.89 37.69
N LEU A 71 14.36 1.13 37.83
CA LEU A 71 13.28 1.09 36.83
C LEU A 71 12.62 2.46 36.64
N SER A 72 12.45 3.24 37.72
CA SER A 72 11.91 4.60 37.67
C SER A 72 12.89 5.59 37.03
N HIS A 73 14.19 5.50 37.36
CA HIS A 73 15.24 6.27 36.70
C HIS A 73 15.29 5.95 35.20
N ASP A 74 15.28 4.68 34.83
CA ASP A 74 15.31 4.24 33.44
C ASP A 74 14.02 4.64 32.71
N LEU A 75 12.84 4.59 33.34
CA LEU A 75 11.58 5.10 32.77
C LEU A 75 11.55 6.62 32.53
N ILE A 76 12.22 7.41 33.39
CA ILE A 76 12.26 8.88 33.27
C ILE A 76 13.36 9.33 32.30
N ASN A 77 14.50 8.62 32.27
CA ASN A 77 15.68 8.99 31.48
C ASN A 77 15.84 8.17 30.20
N HIS A 78 14.95 7.21 29.90
CA HIS A 78 14.82 6.66 28.56
C HIS A 78 14.18 7.69 27.62
N GLU A 79 15.04 8.53 27.06
CA GLU A 79 14.78 9.25 25.83
C GLU A 79 14.51 8.23 24.71
N HIS A 80 13.25 7.81 24.58
CA HIS A 80 12.79 7.14 23.37
C HIS A 80 13.12 8.05 22.20
N LYS A 81 13.83 7.53 21.18
CA LYS A 81 13.90 8.22 19.89
C LYS A 81 12.45 8.54 19.48
N PRO A 82 12.07 9.82 19.34
CA PRO A 82 10.69 10.19 19.07
C PRO A 82 10.20 9.46 17.83
N LYS A 83 8.91 9.07 17.84
CA LYS A 83 8.37 8.25 16.74
C LYS A 83 8.57 8.99 15.43
N VAL A 84 8.81 8.30 14.32
CA VAL A 84 9.19 8.97 13.05
C VAL A 84 8.16 10.04 12.63
N GLY A 85 6.86 9.79 12.83
CA GLY A 85 5.79 10.77 12.62
C GLY A 85 5.82 11.99 13.56
N GLU A 86 6.34 11.83 14.78
CA GLU A 86 6.53 12.91 15.76
C GLU A 86 7.70 13.82 15.35
N GLN A 87 8.83 13.24 14.91
CA GLN A 87 9.94 13.98 14.29
C GLN A 87 9.51 14.73 13.03
N ILE A 88 8.71 14.07 12.17
CA ILE A 88 8.12 14.69 10.98
C ILE A 88 7.21 15.86 11.38
N SER A 89 6.34 15.70 12.38
CA SER A 89 5.45 16.77 12.84
C SER A 89 6.21 17.98 13.40
N ALA A 90 7.35 17.76 14.06
CA ALA A 90 8.22 18.82 14.55
C ALA A 90 8.98 19.53 13.43
N MET A 91 9.32 18.83 12.34
CA MET A 91 9.88 19.45 11.12
C MET A 91 8.83 20.30 10.39
N LEU A 92 7.67 19.72 10.05
CA LEU A 92 6.59 20.41 9.33
C LEU A 92 6.10 21.67 10.05
N LYS A 93 6.13 21.68 11.39
CA LYS A 93 5.75 22.83 12.22
C LYS A 93 6.68 24.05 12.09
N ASN A 94 7.93 23.85 11.67
CA ASN A 94 8.94 24.90 11.54
C ASN A 94 9.31 25.20 10.08
N ASN A 95 9.32 24.16 9.23
CA ASN A 95 9.64 24.24 7.81
C ASN A 95 8.50 23.59 7.01
N GLU A 96 7.80 24.39 6.21
CA GLU A 96 6.86 23.87 5.22
C GLU A 96 7.62 23.12 4.10
N LEU A 97 7.09 21.96 3.67
CA LEU A 97 7.64 21.22 2.54
C LEU A 97 6.76 21.41 1.31
N CYS A 98 7.21 22.23 0.38
CA CYS A 98 6.61 22.42 -0.94
C CYS A 98 7.49 21.82 -2.05
N VAL A 99 6.86 21.20 -3.05
CA VAL A 99 7.53 20.75 -4.29
C VAL A 99 6.67 21.11 -5.50
N PRO A 100 7.25 21.34 -6.69
CA PRO A 100 6.44 21.55 -7.90
C PRO A 100 5.47 20.39 -8.13
N CYS A 101 4.18 20.65 -8.33
CA CYS A 101 3.18 19.57 -8.48
C CYS A 101 3.51 18.62 -9.65
N MET A 102 4.12 19.14 -10.72
CA MET A 102 4.61 18.32 -11.85
C MET A 102 5.73 17.34 -11.46
N ASN A 103 6.43 17.56 -10.35
CA ASN A 103 7.46 16.63 -9.86
C ASN A 103 6.87 15.39 -9.19
N ILE A 104 5.64 15.45 -8.66
CA ILE A 104 4.94 14.32 -8.00
C ILE A 104 3.76 13.76 -8.80
N ARG A 105 3.35 14.42 -9.89
CA ARG A 105 2.31 13.91 -10.79
C ARG A 105 2.70 12.57 -11.42
N SER A 106 1.95 11.51 -11.13
CA SER A 106 2.22 10.15 -11.63
C SER A 106 1.89 9.94 -13.11
N GLY A 107 0.87 10.64 -13.64
CA GLY A 107 0.41 10.46 -15.03
C GLY A 107 -0.61 11.51 -15.49
N PRO A 108 -1.24 11.30 -16.67
CA PRO A 108 -2.11 12.28 -17.31
C PRO A 108 -3.58 12.25 -16.86
N SER A 109 -4.03 11.21 -16.13
CA SER A 109 -5.45 11.00 -15.83
C SER A 109 -6.08 12.12 -15.00
N ALA A 110 -7.39 12.30 -15.09
CA ALA A 110 -8.13 13.16 -14.16
C ALA A 110 -7.97 12.63 -12.72
N GLU A 111 -8.15 11.33 -12.54
CA GLU A 111 -8.05 10.59 -11.28
C GLU A 111 -6.63 10.63 -10.67
N GLU A 112 -5.59 10.66 -11.51
CA GLU A 112 -4.19 10.84 -11.07
C GLU A 112 -3.90 12.29 -10.65
N ASN A 113 -4.64 13.27 -11.21
CA ASN A 113 -4.51 14.68 -10.83
C ASN A 113 -5.32 14.99 -9.54
N GLU A 114 -6.47 14.35 -9.33
CA GLU A 114 -7.32 14.50 -8.13
C GLU A 114 -6.55 14.12 -6.84
N ILE A 115 -5.61 13.17 -6.93
CA ILE A 115 -4.72 12.83 -5.80
C ILE A 115 -3.89 14.05 -5.37
N LEU A 116 -3.55 14.97 -6.29
CA LEU A 116 -2.79 16.17 -6.00
C LEU A 116 -3.61 17.25 -5.28
N ASP A 117 -4.95 17.18 -5.32
CA ASP A 117 -5.84 18.10 -4.60
C ASP A 117 -5.89 17.83 -3.08
N LYS A 118 -5.19 16.78 -2.62
CA LYS A 118 -4.92 16.50 -1.21
C LYS A 118 -3.76 17.33 -0.63
N PHE A 119 -3.02 18.06 -1.46
CA PHE A 119 -1.93 18.93 -1.04
C PHE A 119 -2.34 20.40 -1.11
N ALA A 120 -1.83 21.23 -0.20
CA ALA A 120 -2.03 22.67 -0.27
C ALA A 120 -1.36 23.24 -1.52
N ARG A 121 -2.13 23.87 -2.42
CA ARG A 121 -1.62 24.48 -3.65
C ARG A 121 -1.08 25.88 -3.37
N LYS A 122 0.15 26.16 -3.82
CA LYS A 122 0.77 27.49 -3.82
C LYS A 122 1.35 27.81 -5.19
N PHE A 123 1.60 29.09 -5.47
CA PHE A 123 2.24 29.53 -6.72
C PHE A 123 3.49 30.34 -6.40
N GLU A 124 4.64 29.85 -6.86
CA GLU A 124 5.96 30.47 -6.68
C GLU A 124 6.61 30.62 -8.06
N GLU A 125 7.00 31.84 -8.45
CA GLU A 125 7.63 32.13 -9.76
C GLU A 125 6.83 31.66 -11.01
N ASN A 126 5.50 31.56 -10.88
CA ASN A 126 4.55 30.95 -11.83
C ASN A 126 4.60 29.41 -11.95
N VAL A 127 5.35 28.73 -11.08
CA VAL A 127 5.30 27.28 -10.89
C VAL A 127 4.21 26.95 -9.86
N GLU A 128 3.40 25.95 -10.17
CA GLU A 128 2.44 25.39 -9.22
C GLU A 128 3.16 24.44 -8.24
N MET A 129 3.06 24.75 -6.95
CA MET A 129 3.68 24.05 -5.84
C MET A 129 2.62 23.30 -5.03
N CYS A 130 2.91 22.04 -4.71
CA CYS A 130 2.13 21.17 -3.85
C CYS A 130 2.85 21.07 -2.51
N CYS A 131 2.18 21.50 -1.43
CA CYS A 131 2.76 21.63 -0.10
C CYS A 131 2.12 20.66 0.90
N VAL A 132 2.92 20.24 1.89
CA VAL A 132 2.55 19.30 2.95
C VAL A 132 2.29 20.03 4.25
N GLU A 133 1.09 19.85 4.82
CA GLU A 133 0.71 20.32 6.15
C GLU A 133 0.75 19.17 7.19
N THR A 134 0.38 17.94 6.81
CA THR A 134 0.33 16.79 7.73
C THR A 134 1.36 15.68 7.47
N PRO A 135 1.76 14.91 8.50
CA PRO A 135 2.60 13.72 8.30
C PRO A 135 1.98 12.65 7.38
N SER A 136 0.65 12.63 7.25
CA SER A 136 -0.09 11.77 6.32
C SER A 136 0.10 12.18 4.87
N GLU A 137 0.02 13.48 4.56
CA GLU A 137 0.37 14.01 3.24
C GLU A 137 1.84 13.77 2.91
N LEU A 138 2.77 13.87 3.88
CA LEU A 138 4.18 13.57 3.61
C LEU A 138 4.39 12.15 3.10
N LEU A 139 3.70 11.17 3.71
CA LEU A 139 3.76 9.77 3.29
C LEU A 139 3.19 9.58 1.88
N LEU A 140 2.06 10.22 1.56
CA LEU A 140 1.47 10.19 0.22
C LEU A 140 2.38 10.86 -0.83
N MET A 141 3.00 11.99 -0.49
CA MET A 141 3.94 12.68 -1.38
C MET A 141 5.18 11.83 -1.66
N LEU A 142 5.70 11.13 -0.65
CA LEU A 142 6.81 10.18 -0.80
C LEU A 142 6.40 8.96 -1.64
N GLU A 143 5.19 8.44 -1.47
CA GLU A 143 4.65 7.35 -2.29
C GLU A 143 4.56 7.76 -3.77
N LEU A 144 4.00 8.93 -4.07
CA LEU A 144 3.94 9.49 -5.42
C LEU A 144 5.33 9.72 -6.03
N PHE A 145 6.28 10.27 -5.26
CA PHE A 145 7.67 10.42 -5.72
C PHE A 145 8.31 9.08 -6.09
N ILE A 146 8.08 8.03 -5.29
CA ILE A 146 8.63 6.69 -5.53
C ILE A 146 7.93 6.03 -6.73
N GLU A 147 6.61 6.11 -6.83
CA GLU A 147 5.81 5.56 -7.94
C GLU A 147 6.21 6.20 -9.27
N LYS A 148 6.26 7.53 -9.32
CA LYS A 148 6.69 8.28 -10.50
C LYS A 148 8.12 7.93 -10.89
N ARG A 149 9.05 7.87 -9.94
CA ARG A 149 10.45 7.51 -10.19
C ARG A 149 10.61 6.07 -10.67
N TYR A 150 9.77 5.15 -10.18
CA TYR A 150 9.69 3.79 -10.66
C TYR A 150 9.17 3.73 -12.11
N ARG A 151 8.09 4.45 -12.44
CA ARG A 151 7.56 4.57 -13.82
C ARG A 151 8.62 5.11 -14.78
N GLU A 152 9.36 6.16 -14.41
CA GLU A 152 10.47 6.70 -15.20
C GLU A 152 11.55 5.66 -15.51
N GLU A 153 12.08 4.95 -14.50
CA GLU A 153 13.18 4.00 -14.70
C GLU A 153 12.69 2.68 -15.34
N SER A 154 11.42 2.33 -15.16
CA SER A 154 10.75 1.21 -15.83
C SER A 154 10.62 1.46 -17.34
N ALA A 155 10.19 2.66 -17.73
CA ALA A 155 10.03 3.09 -19.13
C ALA A 155 11.37 3.35 -19.85
N LYS A 156 12.43 3.72 -19.11
CA LYS A 156 13.82 3.75 -19.62
C LYS A 156 14.38 2.35 -19.91
N GLY A 157 13.75 1.29 -19.39
CA GLY A 157 14.25 -0.09 -19.45
C GLY A 157 15.35 -0.39 -18.42
N ASN A 158 15.61 0.52 -17.47
CA ASN A 158 16.67 0.38 -16.47
C ASN A 158 16.29 -0.57 -15.32
N ILE A 159 15.00 -0.77 -15.07
CA ILE A 159 14.51 -1.76 -14.10
C ILE A 159 14.46 -3.14 -14.77
N PRO A 160 15.30 -4.12 -14.35
CA PRO A 160 15.22 -5.47 -14.87
C PRO A 160 13.89 -6.13 -14.47
N VAL A 161 13.40 -7.05 -15.28
CA VAL A 161 12.19 -7.83 -14.96
C VAL A 161 12.53 -8.86 -13.88
N THR A 162 12.48 -8.45 -12.62
CA THR A 162 12.63 -9.32 -11.44
C THR A 162 11.35 -10.13 -11.19
N GLY A 163 11.08 -11.02 -12.14
CA GLY A 163 10.11 -12.09 -12.08
C GLY A 163 10.47 -13.06 -13.20
N GLU A 164 10.58 -14.35 -12.88
CA GLU A 164 10.91 -15.36 -13.88
C GLU A 164 9.88 -15.32 -15.03
N LEU A 165 10.37 -15.27 -16.27
CA LEU A 165 9.55 -15.61 -17.43
C LEU A 165 9.32 -17.13 -17.43
N VAL A 166 8.44 -17.57 -16.53
CA VAL A 166 7.99 -18.95 -16.40
C VAL A 166 7.32 -19.37 -17.71
N SER A 167 8.06 -20.16 -18.48
CA SER A 167 7.67 -20.78 -19.74
C SER A 167 7.41 -19.85 -20.93
N VAL A 168 8.05 -20.21 -22.05
CA VAL A 168 7.52 -19.96 -23.39
C VAL A 168 6.09 -20.52 -23.44
N GLY A 169 5.10 -19.68 -23.77
CA GLY A 169 3.69 -20.10 -23.75
C GLY A 169 2.71 -19.06 -24.26
N THR A 170 2.57 -18.97 -25.59
CA THR A 170 1.34 -18.63 -26.36
C THR A 170 0.42 -17.43 -26.01
N HIS A 171 0.69 -16.63 -24.97
CA HIS A 171 -0.17 -15.51 -24.58
C HIS A 171 0.06 -14.27 -25.47
N GLN A 172 -0.72 -14.22 -26.56
CA GLN A 172 -0.84 -13.07 -27.45
C GLN A 172 -1.16 -11.80 -26.65
N THR A 173 -0.28 -10.80 -26.72
CA THR A 173 -0.53 -9.47 -26.15
C THR A 173 -1.60 -8.77 -26.98
N ALA A 174 -2.78 -8.59 -26.41
CA ALA A 174 -3.91 -7.96 -27.06
C ALA A 174 -4.98 -7.51 -26.04
N ALA A 175 -5.80 -6.53 -26.43
CA ALA A 175 -7.01 -6.17 -25.72
C ALA A 175 -8.09 -5.68 -26.69
N HIS A 176 -9.34 -5.89 -26.31
CA HIS A 176 -10.52 -5.29 -26.93
C HIS A 176 -11.43 -4.81 -25.82
N LEU A 177 -11.73 -3.51 -25.77
CA LEU A 177 -12.53 -2.87 -24.74
C LEU A 177 -13.79 -2.27 -25.36
N LEU A 178 -14.92 -2.36 -24.66
CA LEU A 178 -16.22 -1.83 -25.08
C LEU A 178 -16.55 -0.54 -24.32
N GLY A 179 -17.32 0.36 -24.91
CA GLY A 179 -17.70 1.62 -24.26
C GLY A 179 -18.45 1.39 -22.94
N SER A 180 -18.18 2.21 -21.93
CA SER A 180 -18.98 2.18 -20.68
C SER A 180 -20.28 3.01 -20.82
N LEU A 181 -21.26 2.67 -19.99
CA LEU A 181 -22.48 3.47 -19.77
C LEU A 181 -22.33 4.45 -18.57
N GLU A 182 -21.28 4.26 -17.77
CA GLU A 182 -21.01 5.00 -16.55
C GLU A 182 -20.15 6.25 -16.84
N HIS A 183 -20.41 7.35 -16.12
CA HIS A 183 -19.65 8.61 -16.19
C HIS A 183 -19.65 9.32 -17.56
N LEU A 184 -20.82 9.43 -18.20
CA LEU A 184 -21.09 10.32 -19.34
C LEU A 184 -21.87 11.60 -18.95
N GLU A 185 -21.75 12.06 -17.69
CA GLU A 185 -22.63 13.08 -17.10
C GLU A 185 -22.04 14.50 -17.10
N ASP A 186 -22.18 15.18 -18.25
CA ASP A 186 -22.60 16.58 -18.44
C ASP A 186 -21.88 17.76 -17.75
N ASN A 187 -20.84 17.54 -16.92
CA ASN A 187 -20.07 18.60 -16.23
C ASN A 187 -18.66 18.84 -16.85
N HIS A 188 -18.51 18.65 -18.15
CA HIS A 188 -17.26 18.96 -18.86
C HIS A 188 -17.28 20.39 -19.40
N GLU A 189 -16.39 21.24 -18.88
CA GLU A 189 -16.19 22.60 -19.39
C GLU A 189 -15.82 22.58 -20.88
N LYS A 190 -16.41 23.48 -21.69
CA LYS A 190 -16.20 23.49 -23.15
C LYS A 190 -14.80 23.95 -23.55
N GLY A 191 -13.81 23.06 -23.49
CA GLY A 191 -12.45 23.37 -23.92
C GLY A 191 -11.52 22.16 -23.96
N THR A 192 -11.22 21.70 -25.19
CA THR A 192 -10.15 20.73 -25.52
C THR A 192 -10.37 19.27 -25.10
N ARG A 193 -9.51 18.40 -25.63
CA ARG A 193 -9.70 16.95 -25.86
C ARG A 193 -9.85 16.13 -24.56
N PHE A 194 -11.06 15.64 -24.27
CA PHE A 194 -11.35 14.81 -23.10
C PHE A 194 -10.93 13.35 -23.31
N SER A 195 -10.34 12.70 -22.30
CA SER A 195 -10.09 11.25 -22.34
C SER A 195 -11.37 10.49 -22.04
N VAL A 196 -11.59 9.36 -22.70
CA VAL A 196 -12.66 8.42 -22.29
C VAL A 196 -12.17 7.72 -21.01
N PRO A 197 -12.81 7.94 -19.84
CA PRO A 197 -12.22 7.52 -18.57
C PRO A 197 -12.41 6.02 -18.30
N HIS A 198 -13.50 5.42 -18.79
CA HIS A 198 -13.89 4.06 -18.45
C HIS A 198 -14.32 3.26 -19.68
N TRP A 199 -13.79 2.05 -19.80
CA TRP A 199 -14.17 1.03 -20.78
C TRP A 199 -14.46 -0.29 -20.04
N ILE A 200 -15.38 -1.09 -20.59
CA ILE A 200 -15.62 -2.47 -20.17
C ILE A 200 -14.51 -3.34 -20.75
N TYR A 201 -13.88 -4.18 -19.92
CA TYR A 201 -12.67 -4.93 -20.28
C TYR A 201 -12.69 -6.42 -19.89
N ASP A 202 -13.77 -6.87 -19.24
CA ASP A 202 -13.88 -8.15 -18.53
C ASP A 202 -15.16 -8.94 -18.87
N ARG A 203 -15.98 -8.45 -19.81
CA ARG A 203 -17.35 -8.94 -20.07
C ARG A 203 -17.70 -8.89 -21.57
N ASP A 204 -18.63 -9.75 -21.99
CA ASP A 204 -19.03 -9.90 -23.41
C ASP A 204 -17.78 -10.22 -24.29
N ILE A 205 -17.63 -9.62 -25.47
CA ILE A 205 -16.42 -9.72 -26.30
C ILE A 205 -15.23 -8.87 -25.80
N ALA A 206 -15.35 -8.19 -24.65
CA ALA A 206 -14.25 -7.40 -24.09
C ALA A 206 -13.26 -8.28 -23.31
N PHE A 207 -11.97 -8.05 -23.52
CA PHE A 207 -10.89 -8.76 -22.84
C PHE A 207 -9.58 -7.95 -22.78
N ILE A 208 -8.72 -8.32 -21.83
CA ILE A 208 -7.31 -7.93 -21.80
C ILE A 208 -6.45 -9.19 -21.67
N SER A 209 -5.41 -9.31 -22.49
CA SER A 209 -4.42 -10.39 -22.48
C SER A 209 -3.01 -9.80 -22.44
N ASN A 210 -2.27 -10.10 -21.36
CA ASN A 210 -0.88 -9.70 -21.16
C ASN A 210 -0.65 -8.17 -21.29
N MET A 211 -1.54 -7.35 -20.74
CA MET A 211 -1.42 -5.89 -20.62
C MET A 211 -2.02 -5.44 -19.28
N LYS A 212 -1.75 -4.20 -18.85
CA LYS A 212 -2.46 -3.56 -17.72
C LYS A 212 -3.48 -2.55 -18.26
N TYR A 213 -4.54 -2.31 -17.51
CA TYR A 213 -5.51 -1.24 -17.76
C TYR A 213 -5.58 -0.32 -16.54
N GLN A 214 -5.53 0.98 -16.78
CA GLN A 214 -5.49 2.02 -15.74
C GLN A 214 -6.24 3.25 -16.27
N HIS A 215 -7.30 3.68 -15.58
CA HIS A 215 -8.02 4.94 -15.84
C HIS A 215 -8.26 5.26 -17.34
N GLY A 216 -8.88 4.31 -18.05
CA GLY A 216 -9.24 4.46 -19.47
C GLY A 216 -8.13 4.09 -20.47
N ARG A 217 -6.94 3.73 -19.99
CA ARG A 217 -5.73 3.53 -20.81
C ARG A 217 -5.20 2.10 -20.71
N LEU A 218 -4.51 1.66 -21.75
CA LEU A 218 -3.83 0.36 -21.81
C LEU A 218 -2.30 0.55 -21.78
N VAL A 219 -1.65 -0.11 -20.84
CA VAL A 219 -0.19 -0.03 -20.62
C VAL A 219 0.52 -1.14 -21.41
N VAL A 220 1.47 -0.75 -22.25
CA VAL A 220 2.22 -1.66 -23.11
C VAL A 220 3.25 -2.47 -22.29
N PRO A 221 3.24 -3.81 -22.35
CA PRO A 221 4.06 -4.65 -21.47
C PRO A 221 5.53 -4.77 -21.91
N SER A 222 5.82 -4.52 -23.19
CA SER A 222 7.15 -4.69 -23.80
C SER A 222 7.23 -4.03 -25.18
N ASP A 223 8.42 -3.60 -25.57
CA ASP A 223 8.70 -2.99 -26.87
C ASP A 223 8.24 -3.85 -28.06
N GLY A 224 7.65 -3.22 -29.07
CA GLY A 224 7.24 -3.92 -30.28
C GLY A 224 6.42 -3.07 -31.23
N TYR A 225 5.92 -3.73 -32.27
CA TYR A 225 4.92 -3.14 -33.17
C TYR A 225 3.53 -3.59 -32.73
N TYR A 226 2.61 -2.65 -32.65
CA TYR A 226 1.24 -2.84 -32.20
C TYR A 226 0.29 -2.17 -33.17
N TYR A 227 -0.76 -2.89 -33.58
CA TYR A 227 -1.89 -2.26 -34.27
C TYR A 227 -2.86 -1.77 -33.20
N VAL A 228 -3.05 -0.46 -33.13
CA VAL A 228 -3.96 0.22 -32.19
C VAL A 228 -5.16 0.72 -32.98
N TYR A 229 -6.37 0.46 -32.49
CA TYR A 229 -7.61 0.85 -33.15
C TYR A 229 -8.66 1.32 -32.17
N SER A 230 -9.55 2.19 -32.63
CA SER A 230 -10.70 2.70 -31.90
C SER A 230 -11.86 2.97 -32.85
N GLN A 231 -13.08 2.76 -32.40
CA GLN A 231 -14.27 3.35 -32.97
C GLN A 231 -15.01 4.13 -31.89
N VAL A 232 -15.44 5.34 -32.23
CA VAL A 232 -16.37 6.14 -31.43
C VAL A 232 -17.52 6.59 -32.32
N SER A 233 -18.75 6.42 -31.84
CA SER A 233 -19.97 6.87 -32.51
C SER A 233 -20.58 8.04 -31.75
N PHE A 234 -20.94 9.09 -32.46
CA PHE A 234 -21.47 10.33 -31.91
C PHE A 234 -22.91 10.58 -32.38
N LEU A 235 -23.79 10.98 -31.46
CA LEU A 235 -25.18 11.37 -31.72
C LEU A 235 -25.28 12.89 -31.81
N GLU A 236 -25.75 13.41 -32.95
CA GLU A 236 -25.91 14.85 -33.17
C GLU A 236 -27.38 15.29 -32.96
N LEU A 237 -27.62 16.06 -31.91
CA LEU A 237 -28.93 16.66 -31.59
C LEU A 237 -29.04 18.10 -32.12
N TYR A 238 -29.54 18.22 -33.35
CA TYR A 238 -29.69 19.50 -34.06
C TYR A 238 -30.92 20.30 -33.58
N SER A 239 -30.77 21.04 -32.47
CA SER A 239 -31.79 22.00 -32.02
C SER A 239 -31.81 23.24 -32.92
N GLY A 240 -32.93 23.51 -33.61
CA GLY A 240 -33.10 24.66 -34.52
C GLY A 240 -33.12 26.05 -33.85
N SER A 241 -32.72 26.14 -32.59
CA SER A 241 -32.59 27.36 -31.79
C SER A 241 -31.26 28.07 -32.12
N SER A 242 -31.33 29.25 -32.75
CA SER A 242 -30.18 30.08 -33.16
C SER A 242 -29.49 30.78 -31.99
N GLY A 243 -29.01 30.01 -31.02
CA GLY A 243 -28.43 30.50 -29.77
C GLY A 243 -27.84 29.38 -28.92
N GLY A 244 -26.65 28.90 -29.28
CA GLY A 244 -25.92 27.90 -28.50
C GLY A 244 -24.73 27.29 -29.26
N THR A 245 -23.53 27.44 -28.71
CA THR A 245 -22.27 26.92 -29.27
C THR A 245 -22.17 25.39 -29.16
N ARG A 246 -22.91 24.66 -30.00
CA ARG A 246 -22.93 23.19 -30.07
C ARG A 246 -21.78 22.63 -30.92
N ALA A 247 -20.55 22.86 -30.45
CA ALA A 247 -19.29 22.25 -30.92
C ALA A 247 -19.18 22.14 -32.45
N ASP A 248 -18.62 23.15 -33.12
CA ASP A 248 -18.61 23.28 -34.59
C ASP A 248 -17.80 22.19 -35.33
N SER A 249 -17.11 21.32 -34.59
CA SER A 249 -16.57 20.06 -35.09
C SER A 249 -16.66 18.96 -34.03
N VAL A 250 -16.78 17.71 -34.50
CA VAL A 250 -16.65 16.50 -33.67
C VAL A 250 -15.31 15.86 -33.99
N SER A 251 -14.54 15.51 -32.96
CA SER A 251 -13.19 14.94 -33.11
C SER A 251 -12.99 13.68 -32.27
N HIS A 252 -12.23 12.75 -32.82
CA HIS A 252 -11.80 11.50 -32.22
C HIS A 252 -10.27 11.39 -32.38
N PHE A 253 -9.57 11.02 -31.32
CA PHE A 253 -8.11 10.94 -31.26
C PHE A 253 -7.67 9.61 -30.64
N LEU A 254 -6.66 8.96 -31.23
CA LEU A 254 -5.82 7.99 -30.54
C LEU A 254 -4.61 8.73 -29.97
N CYS A 255 -4.34 8.53 -28.67
CA CYS A 255 -3.27 9.18 -27.93
C CYS A 255 -2.34 8.15 -27.29
N ARG A 256 -1.10 8.57 -27.03
CA ARG A 256 -0.09 7.85 -26.24
C ARG A 256 0.47 8.78 -25.19
N TYR A 257 0.67 8.30 -23.97
CA TYR A 257 1.47 8.93 -22.95
C TYR A 257 2.68 8.04 -22.62
N ASN A 258 3.83 8.66 -22.38
CA ASN A 258 4.89 8.03 -21.59
C ASN A 258 5.66 9.12 -20.85
N ILE A 259 5.94 8.89 -19.58
CA ILE A 259 6.58 9.85 -18.66
C ILE A 259 7.99 10.28 -19.11
N ILE A 260 8.64 9.52 -19.99
CA ILE A 260 9.99 9.84 -20.51
C ILE A 260 9.98 10.72 -21.77
N TYR A 261 8.81 11.02 -22.34
CA TYR A 261 8.70 11.88 -23.53
C TYR A 261 8.58 13.37 -23.15
N PRO A 262 9.09 14.29 -23.99
CA PRO A 262 9.04 15.73 -23.73
C PRO A 262 7.61 16.29 -23.75
N ASN A 263 7.46 17.57 -23.42
CA ASN A 263 6.21 18.33 -23.52
C ASN A 263 5.02 17.75 -22.73
N GLY A 264 5.29 17.07 -21.61
CA GLY A 264 4.26 16.46 -20.77
C GLY A 264 3.86 15.03 -21.18
N GLY A 265 4.62 14.38 -22.07
CA GLY A 265 4.53 12.95 -22.33
C GLY A 265 3.43 12.50 -23.30
N GLU A 266 2.38 13.31 -23.52
CA GLU A 266 1.26 13.01 -24.44
C GLU A 266 1.61 13.32 -25.91
N GLU A 267 1.38 12.35 -26.79
CA GLU A 267 1.43 12.47 -28.25
C GLU A 267 0.10 12.02 -28.88
N THR A 268 -0.30 12.64 -29.99
CA THR A 268 -1.46 12.22 -30.79
C THR A 268 -1.00 11.25 -31.87
N LEU A 269 -1.38 9.97 -31.75
CA LEU A 269 -1.02 8.92 -32.70
C LEU A 269 -1.85 8.95 -33.98
N ALA A 270 -3.15 9.25 -33.86
CA ALA A 270 -4.06 9.45 -34.98
C ALA A 270 -5.21 10.38 -34.59
N GLN A 271 -5.79 11.07 -35.57
CA GLN A 271 -6.91 11.99 -35.37
C GLN A 271 -7.88 11.90 -36.56
N ASN A 272 -9.17 12.01 -36.28
CA ASN A 272 -10.21 12.28 -37.28
C ASN A 272 -11.15 13.35 -36.72
N THR A 273 -11.38 14.41 -37.49
CA THR A 273 -12.22 15.56 -37.14
C THR A 273 -13.18 15.86 -38.29
N VAL A 274 -14.48 15.93 -38.00
CA VAL A 274 -15.51 16.38 -38.94
C VAL A 274 -16.01 17.75 -38.48
N SER A 275 -15.79 18.76 -39.31
CA SER A 275 -16.39 20.09 -39.17
C SER A 275 -17.83 20.10 -39.68
N LYS A 276 -18.69 20.87 -39.03
CA LYS A 276 -20.10 20.97 -39.38
C LYS A 276 -20.31 21.94 -40.53
N SER A 277 -21.22 21.59 -41.45
CA SER A 277 -21.77 22.51 -42.45
C SER A 277 -23.28 22.41 -42.39
N SER A 278 -23.93 23.51 -42.01
CA SER A 278 -25.36 23.53 -41.70
C SER A 278 -26.23 23.61 -42.95
N ASN A 279 -27.47 23.09 -42.84
CA ASN A 279 -28.68 23.80 -43.31
C ASN A 279 -29.99 23.11 -42.88
N ASN A 280 -30.02 21.78 -42.71
CA ASN A 280 -31.25 21.05 -42.38
C ASN A 280 -31.27 20.50 -40.94
N GLN A 281 -32.46 20.45 -40.35
CA GLN A 281 -32.73 19.80 -39.06
C GLN A 281 -32.78 18.27 -39.25
N VAL A 282 -31.72 17.57 -38.89
CA VAL A 282 -31.66 16.10 -38.86
C VAL A 282 -30.90 15.66 -37.61
N VAL A 283 -31.40 14.64 -36.91
CA VAL A 283 -30.62 13.94 -35.87
C VAL A 283 -29.66 13.00 -36.58
N GLY A 284 -28.37 13.34 -36.60
CA GLY A 284 -27.33 12.55 -37.24
C GLY A 284 -26.71 11.53 -36.27
N GLU A 285 -26.19 10.44 -36.81
CA GLU A 285 -25.21 9.61 -36.11
C GLU A 285 -23.93 9.54 -36.96
N TYR A 286 -22.78 9.84 -36.35
CA TYR A 286 -21.48 9.84 -37.02
C TYR A 286 -20.52 8.87 -36.31
N SER A 287 -20.09 7.82 -37.01
CA SER A 287 -19.10 6.86 -36.50
C SER A 287 -17.72 7.16 -37.07
N SER A 288 -16.75 7.37 -36.18
CA SER A 288 -15.35 7.62 -36.49
C SER A 288 -14.50 6.41 -36.11
N HIS A 289 -13.96 5.71 -37.09
CA HIS A 289 -12.96 4.66 -36.88
C HIS A 289 -11.54 5.19 -37.11
N LEU A 290 -10.61 4.82 -36.24
CA LEU A 290 -9.19 5.05 -36.34
C LEU A 290 -8.46 3.72 -36.14
N GLY A 291 -7.43 3.44 -36.92
CA GLY A 291 -6.64 2.21 -36.76
C GLY A 291 -5.34 2.24 -37.53
N ALA A 292 -4.21 2.05 -36.85
CA ALA A 292 -2.88 2.13 -37.45
C ALA A 292 -1.82 1.31 -36.69
N LEU A 293 -0.70 1.04 -37.37
CA LEU A 293 0.45 0.33 -36.82
C LEU A 293 1.44 1.32 -36.20
N PHE A 294 1.73 1.15 -34.91
CA PHE A 294 2.67 1.97 -34.16
C PHE A 294 3.81 1.13 -33.57
N LYS A 295 5.01 1.69 -33.50
CA LYS A 295 6.10 1.14 -32.69
C LYS A 295 5.98 1.72 -31.29
N LEU A 296 5.62 0.88 -30.33
CA LEU A 296 5.42 1.27 -28.92
C LEU A 296 6.51 0.63 -28.05
N ARG A 297 6.86 1.30 -26.97
CA ARG A 297 7.79 0.87 -25.93
C ARG A 297 7.05 0.28 -24.75
N LYS A 298 7.77 -0.46 -23.90
CA LYS A 298 7.32 -0.80 -22.55
C LYS A 298 6.89 0.47 -21.79
N ASP A 299 5.79 0.35 -21.05
CA ASP A 299 5.17 1.41 -20.25
C ASP A 299 4.68 2.64 -21.05
N ASP A 300 4.53 2.52 -22.39
CA ASP A 300 3.65 3.41 -23.15
C ASP A 300 2.19 3.16 -22.76
N GLU A 301 1.45 4.22 -22.43
CA GLU A 301 0.03 4.19 -22.09
C GLU A 301 -0.79 4.70 -23.29
N VAL A 302 -1.58 3.84 -23.94
CA VAL A 302 -2.41 4.21 -25.10
C VAL A 302 -3.89 4.31 -24.76
N TYR A 303 -4.58 5.30 -25.34
CA TYR A 303 -5.97 5.65 -24.99
C TYR A 303 -6.66 6.49 -26.07
N VAL A 304 -7.96 6.72 -25.86
CA VAL A 304 -8.83 7.50 -26.75
C VAL A 304 -9.17 8.83 -26.11
N LYS A 305 -9.06 9.91 -26.91
CA LYS A 305 -9.66 11.21 -26.58
C LYS A 305 -10.78 11.57 -27.57
N VAL A 306 -11.71 12.40 -27.14
CA VAL A 306 -12.83 12.93 -27.95
C VAL A 306 -12.99 14.44 -27.76
N SER A 307 -13.72 15.10 -28.66
CA SER A 307 -14.08 16.53 -28.54
C SER A 307 -15.15 16.81 -27.49
N ASP A 308 -16.03 15.84 -27.22
CA ASP A 308 -17.18 15.96 -26.33
C ASP A 308 -17.63 14.55 -25.94
N LEU A 309 -17.70 14.25 -24.63
CA LEU A 309 -18.15 12.95 -24.12
C LEU A 309 -19.69 12.83 -24.11
N SER A 310 -20.42 13.94 -23.96
CA SER A 310 -21.89 13.97 -23.91
C SER A 310 -22.54 13.51 -25.21
N LEU A 311 -21.82 13.67 -26.33
CA LEU A 311 -22.25 13.28 -27.67
C LEU A 311 -22.01 11.80 -27.98
N MET A 312 -21.30 11.03 -27.14
CA MET A 312 -21.04 9.61 -27.42
C MET A 312 -22.33 8.77 -27.34
N VAL A 313 -22.56 7.91 -28.35
CA VAL A 313 -23.74 7.05 -28.42
C VAL A 313 -23.67 6.01 -27.30
N ARG A 314 -24.73 5.91 -26.48
CA ARG A 314 -24.79 5.04 -25.28
C ARG A 314 -24.83 3.52 -25.55
N ASP A 315 -24.69 3.06 -26.80
CA ASP A 315 -24.55 1.63 -27.10
C ASP A 315 -23.07 1.20 -26.94
N VAL A 316 -22.82 0.34 -25.96
CA VAL A 316 -21.49 -0.19 -25.61
C VAL A 316 -20.78 -0.89 -26.78
N ARG A 317 -21.50 -1.38 -27.79
CA ARG A 317 -20.93 -2.03 -29.00
C ARG A 317 -20.59 -1.05 -30.12
N LYS A 318 -21.13 0.17 -30.09
CA LYS A 318 -20.86 1.20 -31.10
C LYS A 318 -19.53 1.92 -30.86
N ASN A 319 -19.06 1.90 -29.61
CA ASN A 319 -17.78 2.45 -29.20
C ASN A 319 -16.88 1.32 -28.70
N TYR A 320 -15.67 1.20 -29.23
CA TYR A 320 -14.70 0.21 -28.77
C TYR A 320 -13.26 0.68 -28.99
N PHE A 321 -12.36 0.27 -28.13
CA PHE A 321 -10.94 0.59 -28.17
C PHE A 321 -10.12 -0.70 -28.02
N GLY A 322 -9.06 -0.88 -28.81
CA GLY A 322 -8.29 -2.11 -28.75
C GLY A 322 -6.90 -2.01 -29.37
N ILE A 323 -6.13 -3.06 -29.12
CA ILE A 323 -4.72 -3.16 -29.49
C ILE A 323 -4.33 -4.63 -29.62
N PHE A 324 -3.40 -4.95 -30.51
CA PHE A 324 -2.66 -6.22 -30.47
C PHE A 324 -1.23 -6.06 -30.95
N ARG A 325 -0.31 -6.84 -30.37
CA ARG A 325 1.09 -6.91 -30.79
C ARG A 325 1.24 -7.74 -32.06
N LEU A 326 2.03 -7.27 -33.02
CA LEU A 326 2.36 -8.04 -34.22
C LEU A 326 3.66 -8.80 -34.00
N SER A 327 3.60 -10.13 -34.18
CA SER A 327 4.79 -10.97 -34.28
C SER A 327 5.51 -10.70 -35.61
N ASN A 328 6.85 -10.71 -35.58
CA ASN A 328 7.72 -10.79 -36.77
C ASN A 328 7.64 -9.63 -37.78
N ILE A 329 7.51 -8.37 -37.32
CA ILE A 329 7.88 -7.22 -38.16
C ILE A 329 9.40 -7.03 -38.13
N THR A 330 10.11 -7.83 -38.92
CA THR A 330 11.49 -7.53 -39.29
C THR A 330 11.50 -6.40 -40.32
N GLN A 331 12.04 -5.23 -39.98
CA GLN A 331 12.46 -4.30 -41.02
C GLN A 331 13.56 -5.00 -41.84
N LYS A 332 13.32 -5.16 -43.14
CA LYS A 332 14.41 -5.33 -44.11
C LYS A 332 14.99 -3.94 -44.33
N GLU A 333 16.28 -3.79 -44.02
CA GLU A 333 17.10 -2.66 -44.48
C GLU A 333 17.33 -2.74 -45.99
#